data_AF-A0A522Q2T6-F1
#
_entry.id   AF-A0A522Q2T6-F1
#
_cell.length_a   1.000
_cell.length_b   1.000
_cell.length_c   1.000
_cell.angle_alpha   90.00
_cell.angle_beta   90.00
_cell.angle_gamma   90.00
#
_symmetry.space_group_name_H-M   'P 1'
#
loop_
_entity.id
_entity.type
_entity.pdbx_description
1 polymer ?
#
loop_
_entity_poly.entity_id
_entity_poly.type
_entity_poly.pdbx_seq_one_letter_code
_entity_poly.pdbx_strand_id
1 'polypeptide(L)'
;MSLNIRIECLPEPKLLFGANQTGVEPRRAMAKHGAADKSAPKELRIGIVGPTAEVQMARAWLPRLNRMAIAREKNARRYPNWPGARQAFGVTFVIEERFVRSIDEEKLNLALHNSSLAQKFDDLLELFDAKIQGFFGDARPDCIIVCLPDELADMRISNPKLSARERAALERLQREEEQEQMSLFQPTPEELKAAEELRTQAEDLLFRTFYRALKAKIMTHQNPVPVQVMRPDTFLRSDEEGQSNATRAWNLATSLFYKSGHEPWRPADLPSNTCFIGISFHHLKRREGDVVYASVAQAFSNEIEPFALKGSLVPHDQSRDRQPYLTDAQAESLMTDVLDKYEALAGILPTRVVVHKTSIYQPEEEQGFRTAAEARVPACDLVWIRSTAFRLIRKGMQEPWRGTLCTCGDESFLFTMGYVSWWDEYPGPHIPAPLEIGSCGSTDIRERAREVLALSKMNWNSTEGLGRYPITISFARKVGTLMTELSDNQEPNPSYRFYM
;
A
#
# COMPACT_ATOMS: atom_id res chain seq x y z
N MET A 1 27.43 32.86 -0.36
CA MET A 1 26.08 32.86 -0.96
C MET A 1 25.08 32.71 0.18
N SER A 2 24.12 33.63 0.32
CA SER A 2 23.05 33.51 1.31
C SER A 2 22.04 32.45 0.84
N LEU A 3 21.94 31.32 1.54
CA LEU A 3 20.93 30.31 1.26
C LEU A 3 19.55 30.90 1.58
N ASN A 4 18.67 31.03 0.58
CA ASN A 4 17.30 31.48 0.80
C ASN A 4 16.47 30.29 1.28
N ILE A 5 15.99 30.35 2.52
CA ILE A 5 15.18 29.31 3.14
C ILE A 5 13.77 29.87 3.35
N ARG A 6 12.78 29.20 2.78
CA ARG A 6 11.36 29.51 3.00
C ARG A 6 10.69 28.32 3.66
N ILE A 7 9.96 28.56 4.75
CA ILE A 7 9.24 27.52 5.49
C ILE A 7 7.79 27.98 5.62
N GLU A 8 6.87 27.14 5.16
CA GLU A 8 5.42 27.34 5.27
C GLU A 8 4.79 26.05 5.82
N CYS A 9 3.72 26.16 6.62
CA CYS A 9 2.90 25.01 6.98
C CYS A 9 1.62 25.01 6.13
N LEU A 10 1.51 24.05 5.23
CA LEU A 10 0.35 23.89 4.35
C LEU A 10 -0.89 23.49 5.19
N PRO A 11 -2.09 23.93 4.78
CA PRO A 11 -3.32 23.51 5.45
C PRO A 11 -3.50 22.00 5.33
N GLU A 12 -3.94 21.35 6.41
CA GLU A 12 -4.20 19.91 6.38
C GLU A 12 -5.37 19.60 5.42
N PRO A 13 -5.18 18.67 4.46
CA PRO A 13 -6.21 18.32 3.50
C PRO A 13 -7.39 17.63 4.17
N LYS A 14 -8.57 18.05 3.75
CA LYS A 14 -9.86 17.51 4.17
C LYS A 14 -10.20 16.25 3.40
N LEU A 15 -10.96 15.41 4.08
CA LEU A 15 -11.55 14.19 3.57
C LEU A 15 -13.07 14.35 3.56
N LEU A 16 -13.72 13.73 2.59
CA LEU A 16 -15.17 13.65 2.44
C LEU A 16 -15.66 12.32 3.03
N PHE A 17 -16.74 12.41 3.81
CA PHE A 17 -17.40 11.29 4.49
C PHE A 17 -18.90 11.29 4.16
N GLY A 18 -19.67 10.45 4.86
CA GLY A 18 -21.11 10.37 4.70
C GLY A 18 -21.80 11.74 4.86
N ALA A 19 -22.94 11.88 4.17
CA ALA A 19 -23.71 13.14 4.11
C ALA A 19 -22.90 14.37 3.61
N ASN A 20 -21.89 14.15 2.77
CA ASN A 20 -20.99 15.18 2.22
C ASN A 20 -20.30 16.03 3.30
N GLN A 21 -20.14 15.47 4.50
CA GLN A 21 -19.42 16.14 5.58
C GLN A 21 -17.92 16.02 5.36
N THR A 22 -17.19 17.08 5.73
CA THR A 22 -15.73 17.11 5.58
C THR A 22 -15.04 17.08 6.94
N GLY A 23 -13.87 16.47 6.99
CA GLY A 23 -13.06 16.37 8.21
C GLY A 23 -11.61 16.03 7.92
N VAL A 24 -10.72 16.29 8.88
CA VAL A 24 -9.28 15.99 8.72
C VAL A 24 -8.89 14.61 9.27
N GLU A 25 -9.65 14.04 10.20
CA GLU A 25 -9.28 12.79 10.89
C GLU A 25 -10.32 11.70 10.59
N PRO A 26 -9.92 10.57 9.96
CA PRO A 26 -10.87 9.55 9.52
C PRO A 26 -11.73 8.94 10.63
N ARG A 27 -11.16 8.51 11.76
CA ARG A 27 -11.90 7.75 12.78
C ARG A 27 -13.02 8.58 13.40
N ARG A 28 -12.73 9.82 13.79
CA ARG A 28 -13.67 10.76 14.39
C ARG A 28 -14.74 11.20 13.41
N ALA A 29 -14.38 11.44 12.15
CA ALA A 29 -15.33 11.84 11.13
C ALA A 29 -16.26 10.68 10.75
N MET A 30 -15.73 9.48 10.52
CA MET A 30 -16.53 8.27 10.26
C MET A 30 -17.46 7.93 11.43
N ALA A 31 -17.00 8.05 12.69
CA ALA A 31 -17.86 7.80 13.85
C ALA A 31 -19.09 8.74 13.92
N LYS A 32 -18.98 9.95 13.38
CA LYS A 32 -20.05 10.95 13.36
C LYS A 32 -20.93 10.90 12.12
N HIS A 33 -20.32 10.65 10.96
CA HIS A 33 -20.95 10.88 9.66
C HIS A 33 -21.09 9.61 8.81
N GLY A 34 -20.45 8.50 9.20
CA GLY A 34 -20.39 7.28 8.43
C GLY A 34 -19.37 7.33 7.28
N ALA A 35 -19.30 6.24 6.51
CA ALA A 35 -18.46 6.13 5.32
C ALA A 35 -18.90 7.08 4.19
N ALA A 36 -17.98 7.41 3.28
CA ALA A 36 -18.28 8.17 2.08
C ALA A 36 -19.21 7.42 1.12
N ASP A 37 -18.97 6.12 0.92
CA ASP A 37 -19.80 5.30 0.05
C ASP A 37 -21.15 4.94 0.72
N LYS A 38 -22.23 5.38 0.10
CA LYS A 38 -23.61 5.10 0.52
C LYS A 38 -24.25 3.92 -0.22
N SER A 39 -23.58 3.41 -1.25
CA SER A 39 -24.06 2.25 -2.02
C SER A 39 -23.82 0.92 -1.30
N ALA A 40 -23.07 0.95 -0.20
CA ALA A 40 -22.78 -0.22 0.61
C ALA A 40 -24.06 -0.92 1.11
N PRO A 41 -24.14 -2.26 1.00
CA PRO A 41 -25.27 -3.01 1.53
C PRO A 41 -25.29 -2.92 3.06
N LYS A 42 -26.46 -3.16 3.66
CA LYS A 42 -26.59 -3.17 5.13
C LYS A 42 -25.78 -4.28 5.80
N GLU A 43 -25.51 -5.35 5.06
CA GLU A 43 -24.77 -6.53 5.53
C GLU A 43 -23.63 -6.83 4.56
N LEU A 44 -22.42 -6.98 5.11
CA LEU A 44 -21.24 -7.46 4.38
C LEU A 44 -20.90 -8.86 4.87
N ARG A 45 -20.91 -9.82 3.94
CA ARG A 45 -20.69 -11.24 4.21
C ARG A 45 -19.20 -11.52 4.20
N ILE A 46 -18.70 -11.99 5.32
CA ILE A 46 -17.28 -12.27 5.51
C ILE A 46 -17.09 -13.79 5.53
N GLY A 47 -16.26 -14.29 4.61
CA GLY A 47 -15.80 -15.66 4.61
C GLY A 47 -14.60 -15.87 5.53
N ILE A 48 -14.41 -17.08 6.06
CA ILE A 48 -13.29 -17.41 6.93
C ILE A 48 -12.66 -18.72 6.45
N VAL A 49 -11.34 -18.71 6.26
CA VAL A 49 -10.52 -19.91 5.99
C VAL A 49 -9.35 -19.96 6.95
N GLY A 50 -9.02 -21.15 7.43
CA GLY A 50 -7.83 -21.40 8.26
C GLY A 50 -7.92 -22.75 8.96
N PRO A 51 -6.95 -23.10 9.80
CA PRO A 51 -7.05 -24.28 10.65
C PRO A 51 -8.18 -24.12 11.68
N THR A 52 -8.66 -25.25 12.19
CA THR A 52 -9.89 -25.31 13.00
C THR A 52 -9.83 -24.39 14.23
N ALA A 53 -8.71 -24.38 14.95
CA ALA A 53 -8.51 -23.55 16.14
C ALA A 53 -8.63 -22.05 15.81
N GLU A 54 -7.91 -21.56 14.80
CA GLU A 54 -7.91 -20.15 14.41
C GLU A 54 -9.26 -19.71 13.83
N VAL A 55 -9.93 -20.57 13.07
CA VAL A 55 -11.27 -20.30 12.56
C VAL A 55 -12.26 -20.10 13.71
N GLN A 56 -12.19 -20.93 14.77
CA GLN A 56 -13.04 -20.76 15.95
C GLN A 56 -12.75 -19.45 16.68
N MET A 57 -11.48 -19.08 16.84
CA MET A 57 -11.08 -17.80 17.44
C MET A 57 -11.60 -16.61 16.63
N ALA A 58 -11.43 -16.65 15.30
CA ALA A 58 -11.92 -15.60 14.40
C ALA A 58 -13.45 -15.48 14.47
N ARG A 59 -14.18 -16.60 14.46
CA ARG A 59 -15.65 -16.61 14.60
C ARG A 59 -16.14 -16.01 15.91
N ALA A 60 -15.40 -16.21 17.00
CA ALA A 60 -15.74 -15.62 18.29
C ALA A 60 -15.44 -14.11 18.34
N TRP A 61 -14.34 -13.67 17.72
CA TRP A 61 -13.87 -12.29 17.82
C TRP A 61 -14.54 -11.34 16.81
N LEU A 62 -14.73 -11.75 15.56
CA LEU A 62 -15.24 -10.88 14.49
C LEU A 62 -16.63 -10.25 14.74
N PRO A 63 -17.60 -10.95 15.36
CA PRO A 63 -18.88 -10.32 15.74
C PRO A 63 -18.72 -9.11 16.66
N ARG A 64 -17.59 -8.98 17.37
CA ARG A 64 -17.29 -7.80 18.21
C ARG A 64 -17.09 -6.54 17.39
N LEU A 65 -16.73 -6.63 16.10
CA LEU A 65 -16.66 -5.47 15.19
C LEU A 65 -18.01 -4.75 15.07
N ASN A 66 -19.12 -5.46 15.25
CA ASN A 66 -20.46 -4.86 15.19
C ASN A 66 -20.85 -4.14 16.49
N ARG A 67 -20.05 -4.25 17.56
CA ARG A 67 -20.33 -3.69 18.88
C ARG A 67 -19.32 -2.59 19.23
N MET A 68 -19.69 -1.74 20.17
CA MET A 68 -18.78 -0.71 20.69
C MET A 68 -17.60 -1.35 21.42
N ALA A 69 -16.41 -0.77 21.27
CA ALA A 69 -15.22 -1.12 22.06
C ALA A 69 -14.50 0.15 22.56
N ILE A 70 -13.93 0.07 23.76
CA ILE A 70 -13.25 1.18 24.41
C ILE A 70 -11.77 1.14 24.06
N ALA A 71 -11.21 2.28 23.67
CA ALA A 71 -9.78 2.44 23.47
C ALA A 71 -9.06 2.50 24.83
N ARG A 72 -7.89 1.88 24.91
CA ARG A 72 -7.07 1.78 26.14
C ARG A 72 -5.77 2.57 26.05
N GLU A 73 -5.47 3.12 24.88
CA GLU A 73 -4.29 3.91 24.61
C GLU A 73 -4.36 5.28 25.32
N LYS A 74 -3.19 5.84 25.64
CA LYS A 74 -3.07 7.08 26.43
C LYS A 74 -3.68 8.30 25.74
N ASN A 75 -3.56 8.40 24.41
CA ASN A 75 -4.05 9.55 23.66
C ASN A 75 -5.44 9.30 23.04
N ALA A 76 -6.49 9.71 23.74
CA ALA A 76 -7.87 9.61 23.27
C ALA A 76 -8.19 10.45 22.01
N ARG A 77 -7.31 11.41 21.62
CA ARG A 77 -7.46 12.16 20.37
C ARG A 77 -7.07 11.32 19.15
N ARG A 78 -5.97 10.57 19.27
CA ARG A 78 -5.45 9.66 18.24
C ARG A 78 -6.17 8.32 18.22
N TYR A 79 -6.54 7.82 19.39
CA TYR A 79 -7.18 6.51 19.59
C TYR A 79 -8.60 6.69 20.16
N PRO A 80 -9.57 7.10 19.32
CA PRO A 80 -10.97 7.16 19.75
C PRO A 80 -11.56 5.76 19.92
N ASN A 81 -12.58 5.66 20.77
CA ASN A 81 -13.38 4.44 20.90
C ASN A 81 -13.92 3.98 19.55
N TRP A 82 -14.09 2.66 19.41
CA TRP A 82 -14.72 2.05 18.26
C TRP A 82 -16.25 2.08 18.47
N PRO A 83 -17.02 2.75 17.59
CA PRO A 83 -18.46 2.92 17.79
C PRO A 83 -19.28 1.71 17.32
N GLY A 84 -18.66 0.73 16.66
CA GLY A 84 -19.33 -0.37 15.98
C GLY A 84 -19.47 -0.12 14.47
N ALA A 85 -19.45 -1.21 13.69
CA ALA A 85 -19.45 -1.16 12.23
C ALA A 85 -20.65 -0.39 11.66
N ARG A 86 -21.83 -0.55 12.25
CA ARG A 86 -23.06 0.11 11.80
C ARG A 86 -22.98 1.63 11.92
N GLN A 87 -22.36 2.14 12.98
CA GLN A 87 -22.21 3.58 13.19
C GLN A 87 -21.08 4.14 12.32
N ALA A 88 -19.95 3.43 12.20
CA ALA A 88 -18.79 3.91 11.45
C ALA A 88 -18.97 3.82 9.92
N PHE A 89 -19.64 2.78 9.43
CA PHE A 89 -19.71 2.44 7.99
C PHE A 89 -21.14 2.29 7.47
N GLY A 90 -22.16 2.24 8.33
CA GLY A 90 -23.54 1.96 7.91
C GLY A 90 -23.83 0.47 7.65
N VAL A 91 -22.88 -0.42 7.95
CA VAL A 91 -22.96 -1.86 7.63
C VAL A 91 -22.79 -2.74 8.86
N THR A 92 -23.22 -3.99 8.74
CA THR A 92 -22.98 -5.05 9.73
C THR A 92 -22.15 -6.14 9.07
N PHE A 93 -21.04 -6.56 9.70
CA PHE A 93 -20.27 -7.70 9.24
C PHE A 93 -20.97 -8.99 9.66
N VAL A 94 -21.32 -9.84 8.70
CA VAL A 94 -22.06 -11.09 8.91
C VAL A 94 -21.18 -12.25 8.51
N ILE A 95 -21.14 -13.28 9.36
CA ILE A 95 -20.46 -14.54 9.09
C ILE A 95 -21.52 -15.60 8.98
N GLU A 96 -21.62 -16.22 7.81
CA GLU A 96 -22.57 -17.29 7.55
C GLU A 96 -21.82 -18.63 7.53
N GLU A 97 -22.42 -19.70 8.06
CA GLU A 97 -21.76 -21.02 8.13
C GLU A 97 -21.32 -21.55 6.76
N ARG A 98 -22.07 -21.23 5.68
CA ARG A 98 -21.68 -21.59 4.31
C ARG A 98 -20.37 -20.94 3.84
N PHE A 99 -19.98 -19.84 4.48
CA PHE A 99 -18.74 -19.10 4.20
C PHE A 99 -17.63 -19.37 5.22
N VAL A 100 -17.76 -20.41 6.04
CA VAL A 100 -16.71 -20.87 6.96
C VAL A 100 -16.12 -22.18 6.43
N ARG A 101 -14.80 -22.21 6.21
CA ARG A 101 -14.08 -23.40 5.78
C ARG A 101 -12.87 -23.64 6.66
N SER A 102 -12.91 -24.71 7.46
CA SER A 102 -11.74 -25.18 8.18
C SER A 102 -10.83 -26.04 7.29
N ILE A 103 -9.55 -25.96 7.59
CA ILE A 103 -8.51 -26.87 7.13
C ILE A 103 -8.34 -27.93 8.22
N ASP A 104 -8.35 -29.19 7.79
CA ASP A 104 -8.17 -30.34 8.66
C ASP A 104 -6.74 -30.36 9.22
N GLU A 105 -6.61 -30.56 10.54
CA GLU A 105 -5.32 -30.61 11.23
C GLU A 105 -4.46 -31.77 10.73
N GLU A 106 -5.05 -32.92 10.36
CA GLU A 106 -4.30 -34.05 9.82
C GLU A 106 -3.66 -33.68 8.47
N LYS A 107 -4.41 -33.00 7.59
CA LYS A 107 -3.90 -32.53 6.29
C LYS A 107 -2.86 -31.44 6.44
N LEU A 108 -3.06 -30.54 7.40
CA LEU A 108 -2.10 -29.49 7.71
C LEU A 108 -0.79 -30.10 8.23
N ASN A 109 -0.87 -31.02 9.18
CA ASN A 109 0.29 -31.73 9.72
C ASN A 109 1.00 -32.56 8.64
N LEU A 110 0.25 -33.25 7.78
CA LEU A 110 0.83 -33.99 6.66
C LEU A 110 1.65 -33.07 5.74
N ALA A 111 1.10 -31.91 5.36
CA ALA A 111 1.81 -30.93 4.55
C ALA A 111 3.05 -30.35 5.26
N LEU A 112 3.00 -30.21 6.59
CA LEU A 112 4.14 -29.77 7.41
C LEU A 112 5.25 -30.84 7.56
N HIS A 113 4.94 -32.12 7.42
CA HIS A 113 5.89 -33.24 7.61
C HIS A 113 6.65 -33.65 6.33
N ASN A 114 6.39 -33.03 5.18
CA ASN A 114 7.06 -33.36 3.92
C ASN A 114 8.57 -33.07 3.90
N SER A 115 9.32 -33.73 3.03
CA SER A 115 10.78 -33.82 3.14
C SER A 115 11.54 -32.51 2.87
N SER A 116 11.04 -31.62 2.00
CA SER A 116 11.71 -30.37 1.63
C SER A 116 10.87 -29.13 1.94
N LEU A 117 11.51 -28.03 2.35
CA LEU A 117 10.84 -26.78 2.70
C LEU A 117 10.05 -26.19 1.51
N ALA A 118 10.56 -26.33 0.29
CA ALA A 118 9.88 -25.87 -0.92
C ALA A 118 8.59 -26.67 -1.18
N GLN A 119 8.64 -28.01 -1.04
CA GLN A 119 7.46 -28.85 -1.22
C GLN A 119 6.41 -28.54 -0.14
N LYS A 120 6.82 -28.39 1.12
CA LYS A 120 5.92 -27.95 2.21
C LYS A 120 5.20 -26.66 1.84
N PHE A 121 5.94 -25.66 1.36
CA PHE A 121 5.39 -24.36 0.98
C PHE A 121 4.34 -24.47 -0.11
N ASP A 122 4.64 -25.21 -1.19
CA ASP A 122 3.73 -25.35 -2.33
C ASP A 122 2.48 -26.19 -1.97
N ASP A 123 2.62 -27.25 -1.18
CA ASP A 123 1.50 -28.07 -0.70
C ASP A 123 0.55 -27.27 0.20
N LEU A 124 1.10 -26.48 1.13
CA LEU A 124 0.32 -25.60 1.99
C LEU A 124 -0.38 -24.51 1.19
N LEU A 125 0.31 -23.94 0.19
CA LEU A 125 -0.25 -22.94 -0.70
C LEU A 125 -1.44 -23.51 -1.48
N GLU A 126 -1.31 -24.74 -1.99
CA GLU A 126 -2.38 -25.44 -2.70
C GLU A 126 -3.56 -25.81 -1.79
N LEU A 127 -3.28 -26.23 -0.56
CA LEU A 127 -4.31 -26.55 0.44
C LEU A 127 -5.18 -25.33 0.79
N PHE A 128 -4.56 -24.17 1.05
CA PHE A 128 -5.29 -22.93 1.34
C PHE A 128 -6.03 -22.41 0.11
N ASP A 129 -5.37 -22.42 -1.04
CA ASP A 129 -5.95 -21.96 -2.31
C ASP A 129 -7.20 -22.76 -2.69
N ALA A 130 -7.15 -24.09 -2.62
CA ALA A 130 -8.29 -24.95 -2.95
C ALA A 130 -9.52 -24.67 -2.05
N LYS A 131 -9.29 -24.37 -0.76
CA LYS A 131 -10.39 -24.01 0.16
C LYS A 131 -10.99 -22.66 -0.19
N ILE A 132 -10.15 -21.68 -0.50
CA ILE A 132 -10.55 -20.31 -0.87
C ILE A 132 -11.28 -20.29 -2.22
N GLN A 133 -10.73 -20.96 -3.23
CA GLN A 133 -11.29 -21.03 -4.58
C GLN A 133 -12.73 -21.55 -4.57
N GLY A 134 -13.04 -22.50 -3.68
CA GLY A 134 -14.40 -23.01 -3.59
C GLY A 134 -15.44 -22.01 -3.07
N PHE A 135 -15.06 -20.78 -2.68
CA PHE A 135 -16.00 -19.68 -2.43
C PHE A 135 -16.39 -18.88 -3.69
N PHE A 136 -15.70 -19.06 -4.82
CA PHE A 136 -15.89 -18.22 -6.01
C PHE A 136 -17.09 -18.65 -6.89
N GLY A 137 -18.09 -19.29 -6.28
CA GLY A 137 -19.36 -19.63 -6.95
C GLY A 137 -20.35 -18.45 -6.97
N ASP A 138 -21.59 -18.74 -7.38
CA ASP A 138 -22.65 -17.73 -7.51
C ASP A 138 -22.98 -17.02 -6.19
N ALA A 139 -23.03 -17.78 -5.10
CA ALA A 139 -23.10 -17.24 -3.75
C ALA A 139 -21.68 -17.15 -3.17
N ARG A 140 -21.14 -15.94 -3.09
CA ARG A 140 -19.79 -15.66 -2.59
C ARG A 140 -19.81 -14.65 -1.43
N PRO A 141 -18.82 -14.72 -0.51
CA PRO A 141 -18.61 -13.66 0.46
C PRO A 141 -18.09 -12.40 -0.24
N ASP A 142 -18.27 -11.25 0.41
CA ASP A 142 -17.81 -9.94 -0.09
C ASP A 142 -16.31 -9.74 0.18
N CYS A 143 -15.78 -10.35 1.25
CA CYS A 143 -14.35 -10.43 1.56
C CYS A 143 -14.04 -11.73 2.32
N ILE A 144 -12.84 -12.29 2.18
CA ILE A 144 -12.42 -13.51 2.89
C ILE A 144 -11.32 -13.19 3.90
N ILE A 145 -11.46 -13.68 5.12
CA ILE A 145 -10.43 -13.67 6.14
C ILE A 145 -9.67 -14.99 6.07
N VAL A 146 -8.35 -14.91 5.93
CA VAL A 146 -7.46 -16.07 5.98
C VAL A 146 -6.71 -16.03 7.31
N CYS A 147 -7.05 -16.96 8.20
CA CYS A 147 -6.38 -17.11 9.48
C CYS A 147 -5.16 -18.00 9.29
N LEU A 148 -3.97 -17.42 9.49
CA LEU A 148 -2.70 -18.11 9.36
C LEU A 148 -2.03 -18.24 10.73
N PRO A 149 -1.68 -19.46 11.18
CA PRO A 149 -0.78 -19.66 12.30
C PRO A 149 0.52 -18.89 12.12
N ASP A 150 1.18 -18.51 13.22
CA ASP A 150 2.40 -17.70 13.17
C ASP A 150 3.51 -18.38 12.35
N GLU A 151 3.64 -19.70 12.47
CA GLU A 151 4.60 -20.50 11.68
C GLU A 151 4.40 -20.35 10.16
N LEU A 152 3.14 -20.30 9.70
CA LEU A 152 2.82 -20.11 8.27
C LEU A 152 2.95 -18.65 7.86
N ALA A 153 2.53 -17.73 8.72
CA ALA A 153 2.61 -16.30 8.46
C ALA A 153 4.06 -15.83 8.29
N ASP A 154 4.98 -16.40 9.06
CA ASP A 154 6.40 -16.10 9.02
C ASP A 154 7.19 -17.02 8.06
N MET A 155 6.52 -17.97 7.40
CA MET A 155 7.16 -18.89 6.46
C MET A 155 7.72 -18.15 5.23
N ARG A 156 9.03 -18.31 5.02
CA ARG A 156 9.75 -17.77 3.87
C ARG A 156 10.61 -18.86 3.23
N ILE A 157 10.64 -18.89 1.92
CA ILE A 157 11.52 -19.80 1.15
C ILE A 157 12.40 -18.98 0.23
N SER A 158 13.62 -19.46 -0.02
CA SER A 158 14.48 -18.85 -1.02
C SER A 158 13.82 -18.93 -2.40
N ASN A 159 13.93 -17.87 -3.20
CA ASN A 159 13.36 -17.83 -4.52
C ASN A 159 14.06 -18.86 -5.44
N PRO A 160 13.34 -19.89 -5.93
CA PRO A 160 13.93 -20.96 -6.72
C PRO A 160 14.42 -20.49 -8.09
N LYS A 161 14.00 -19.30 -8.54
CA LYS A 161 14.44 -18.72 -9.82
C LYS A 161 15.91 -18.27 -9.78
N LEU A 162 16.52 -18.08 -8.60
CA LEU A 162 17.90 -17.58 -8.46
C LEU A 162 18.94 -18.71 -8.54
N SER A 163 20.01 -18.52 -9.31
CA SER A 163 21.17 -19.44 -9.30
C SER A 163 22.00 -19.25 -8.02
N ALA A 164 22.81 -20.24 -7.66
CA ALA A 164 23.68 -20.16 -6.48
C ALA A 164 24.65 -18.96 -6.53
N ARG A 165 25.15 -18.60 -7.71
CA ARG A 165 26.08 -17.47 -7.90
C ARG A 165 25.35 -16.13 -7.73
N GLU A 166 24.17 -15.98 -8.31
CA GLU A 166 23.37 -14.76 -8.16
C GLU A 166 22.86 -14.61 -6.73
N ARG A 167 22.46 -15.71 -6.09
CA ARG A 167 22.10 -15.73 -4.69
C ARG A 167 23.27 -15.29 -3.82
N ALA A 168 24.46 -15.84 -4.03
CA ALA A 168 25.65 -15.42 -3.30
C ALA A 168 26.01 -13.95 -3.58
N ALA A 169 25.77 -13.45 -4.79
CA ALA A 169 25.97 -12.04 -5.14
C ALA A 169 24.95 -11.13 -4.46
N LEU A 170 23.66 -11.50 -4.44
CA LEU A 170 22.59 -10.76 -3.76
C LEU A 170 22.73 -10.82 -2.24
N GLU A 171 23.09 -11.97 -1.67
CA GLU A 171 23.41 -12.10 -0.24
C GLU A 171 24.69 -11.32 0.11
N ARG A 172 25.65 -11.22 -0.81
CA ARG A 172 26.86 -10.40 -0.64
C ARG A 172 26.53 -8.92 -0.73
N LEU A 173 25.70 -8.49 -1.68
CA LEU A 173 25.21 -7.11 -1.77
C LEU A 173 24.41 -6.75 -0.53
N GLN A 174 23.50 -7.63 -0.08
CA GLN A 174 22.78 -7.46 1.17
C GLN A 174 23.75 -7.34 2.36
N ARG A 175 24.79 -8.18 2.44
CA ARG A 175 25.82 -8.08 3.49
C ARG A 175 26.72 -6.86 3.35
N GLU A 176 27.06 -6.43 2.15
CA GLU A 176 27.85 -5.23 1.88
C GLU A 176 27.03 -3.99 2.23
N GLU A 177 25.72 -3.97 1.95
CA GLU A 177 24.76 -2.97 2.44
C GLU A 177 24.63 -3.00 3.97
N GLU A 178 24.59 -4.19 4.59
CA GLU A 178 24.62 -4.39 6.05
C GLU A 178 25.98 -3.99 6.68
N GLN A 179 27.08 -4.06 5.92
CA GLN A 179 28.45 -3.73 6.38
C GLN A 179 28.82 -2.27 6.13
N GLU A 180 28.32 -1.63 5.07
CA GLU A 180 28.31 -0.18 4.89
C GLU A 180 27.50 0.48 6.01
N GLN A 181 26.49 -0.22 6.54
CA GLN A 181 25.81 0.08 7.80
C GLN A 181 26.70 0.03 9.05
N MET A 182 27.80 -0.74 9.02
CA MET A 182 28.68 -1.00 10.17
C MET A 182 29.97 -0.18 10.16
N SER A 183 30.23 0.59 9.09
CA SER A 183 31.45 1.38 8.96
C SER A 183 31.26 2.82 9.45
N LEU A 184 31.65 3.03 10.72
CA LEU A 184 32.10 4.29 11.31
C LEU A 184 31.09 5.45 11.36
N PHE A 185 30.00 5.27 12.10
CA PHE A 185 29.47 6.07 13.22
C PHE A 185 28.23 5.29 13.72
N GLN A 186 27.91 5.29 15.03
CA GLN A 186 26.79 4.50 15.55
C GLN A 186 25.50 4.81 14.75
N PRO A 187 24.97 3.87 13.95
CA PRO A 187 23.80 4.14 13.13
C PRO A 187 22.64 4.40 14.07
N THR A 188 21.97 5.51 13.86
CA THR A 188 20.74 5.81 14.58
C THR A 188 19.66 4.80 14.17
N PRO A 189 18.68 4.50 15.04
CA PRO A 189 17.52 3.66 14.71
C PRO A 189 16.77 4.06 13.42
N GLU A 190 16.98 5.30 12.94
CA GLU A 190 16.43 5.87 11.72
C GLU A 190 17.15 5.45 10.43
N GLU A 191 18.46 5.27 10.49
CA GLU A 191 19.29 4.79 9.39
C GLU A 191 19.09 3.28 9.17
N LEU A 192 18.86 2.55 10.27
CA LEU A 192 18.39 1.16 10.26
C LEU A 192 17.07 1.01 9.49
N LYS A 193 16.17 2.00 9.60
CA LYS A 193 14.84 1.98 8.99
C LYS A 193 14.83 2.40 7.51
N ALA A 194 15.71 3.32 7.13
CA ALA A 194 15.94 3.67 5.72
C ALA A 194 16.63 2.51 4.97
N ALA A 195 17.56 1.81 5.63
CA ALA A 195 18.12 0.56 5.13
C ALA A 195 17.08 -0.57 5.08
N GLU A 196 16.06 -0.59 5.96
CA GLU A 196 14.92 -1.51 5.91
C GLU A 196 14.04 -1.31 4.64
N GLU A 197 13.89 -0.06 4.17
CA GLU A 197 13.22 0.28 2.90
C GLU A 197 14.06 -0.09 1.64
N LEU A 198 15.39 -0.25 1.77
CA LEU A 198 16.30 -0.72 0.72
C LEU A 198 16.46 -2.25 0.75
N ARG A 199 16.50 -2.86 1.95
CA ARG A 199 16.43 -4.32 2.18
C ARG A 199 15.24 -4.95 1.50
N THR A 200 14.11 -4.24 1.41
CA THR A 200 12.89 -4.76 0.79
C THR A 200 13.08 -5.09 -0.69
N GLN A 201 14.00 -4.43 -1.42
CA GLN A 201 14.22 -4.69 -2.85
C GLN A 201 15.02 -5.98 -3.10
N ALA A 202 16.03 -6.26 -2.25
CA ALA A 202 16.78 -7.51 -2.28
C ALA A 202 15.99 -8.67 -1.64
N GLU A 203 15.30 -8.44 -0.52
CA GLU A 203 14.46 -9.46 0.15
C GLU A 203 13.32 -9.94 -0.75
N ASP A 204 12.67 -9.04 -1.50
CA ASP A 204 11.56 -9.39 -2.41
C ASP A 204 12.00 -10.32 -3.55
N LEU A 205 13.27 -10.25 -3.96
CA LEU A 205 13.87 -11.18 -4.92
C LEU A 205 14.39 -12.45 -4.27
N LEU A 206 15.01 -12.33 -3.09
CA LEU A 206 15.67 -13.43 -2.40
C LEU A 206 14.67 -14.42 -1.79
N PHE A 207 13.52 -13.94 -1.33
CA PHE A 207 12.57 -14.74 -0.56
C PHE A 207 11.14 -14.61 -1.08
N ARG A 208 10.49 -15.77 -1.24
CA ARG A 208 9.03 -15.86 -1.35
C ARG A 208 8.46 -15.96 0.05
N THR A 209 7.39 -15.22 0.31
CA THR A 209 6.65 -15.29 1.60
C THR A 209 5.29 -15.92 1.37
N PHE A 210 4.81 -16.71 2.33
CA PHE A 210 3.58 -17.48 2.14
C PHE A 210 2.37 -16.60 1.82
N TYR A 211 2.20 -15.49 2.54
CA TYR A 211 1.05 -14.60 2.33
C TYR A 211 1.06 -13.93 0.95
N ARG A 212 2.23 -13.57 0.40
CA ARG A 212 2.34 -12.95 -0.94
C ARG A 212 2.01 -13.97 -2.01
N ALA A 213 2.59 -15.17 -1.91
CA ALA A 213 2.31 -16.27 -2.83
C ALA A 213 0.81 -16.64 -2.82
N LEU A 214 0.19 -16.70 -1.65
CA LEU A 214 -1.24 -16.97 -1.51
C LEU A 214 -2.10 -15.89 -2.17
N LYS A 215 -1.84 -14.61 -1.86
CA LYS A 215 -2.53 -13.48 -2.49
C LYS A 215 -2.39 -13.49 -4.01
N ALA A 216 -1.16 -13.67 -4.52
CA ALA A 216 -0.87 -13.73 -5.94
C ALA A 216 -1.64 -14.87 -6.62
N LYS A 217 -1.60 -16.08 -6.06
CA LYS A 217 -2.33 -17.25 -6.59
C LYS A 217 -3.83 -17.00 -6.65
N ILE A 218 -4.41 -16.44 -5.58
CA ILE A 218 -5.85 -16.14 -5.50
C ILE A 218 -6.29 -15.19 -6.62
N MET A 219 -5.49 -14.16 -6.91
CA MET A 219 -5.81 -13.17 -7.95
C MET A 219 -5.85 -13.74 -9.37
N THR A 220 -5.24 -14.90 -9.61
CA THR A 220 -5.21 -15.54 -10.94
C THR A 220 -6.48 -16.31 -11.28
N HIS A 221 -7.31 -16.60 -10.29
CA HIS A 221 -8.57 -17.32 -10.50
C HIS A 221 -9.61 -16.43 -11.18
N GLN A 222 -10.63 -17.06 -11.77
CA GLN A 222 -11.79 -16.34 -12.29
C GLN A 222 -12.66 -15.84 -11.13
N ASN A 223 -13.15 -14.60 -11.24
CA ASN A 223 -14.02 -13.94 -10.26
C ASN A 223 -13.52 -13.99 -8.81
N PRO A 224 -12.23 -13.67 -8.54
CA PRO A 224 -11.65 -13.86 -7.23
C PRO A 224 -12.26 -12.90 -6.21
N VAL A 225 -12.28 -13.31 -4.94
CA VAL A 225 -12.70 -12.47 -3.81
C VAL A 225 -11.47 -11.97 -3.06
N PRO A 226 -11.39 -10.68 -2.71
CA PRO A 226 -10.26 -10.13 -1.95
C PRO A 226 -10.07 -10.81 -0.59
N VAL A 227 -8.81 -10.95 -0.18
CA VAL A 227 -8.45 -11.63 1.07
C VAL A 227 -7.77 -10.71 2.08
N GLN A 228 -8.10 -10.90 3.36
CA GLN A 228 -7.46 -10.29 4.51
C GLN A 228 -6.80 -11.36 5.37
N VAL A 229 -5.48 -11.33 5.45
CA VAL A 229 -4.73 -12.24 6.33
C VAL A 229 -4.84 -11.77 7.78
N MET A 230 -5.06 -12.70 8.70
CA MET A 230 -5.10 -12.47 10.14
C MET A 230 -4.23 -13.49 10.86
N ARG A 231 -3.49 -13.03 11.88
CA ARG A 231 -2.64 -13.85 12.74
C ARG A 231 -3.34 -14.11 14.10
N PRO A 232 -3.04 -15.23 14.80
CA PRO A 232 -3.56 -15.52 16.13
C PRO A 232 -3.37 -14.38 17.13
N ASP A 233 -2.19 -13.73 17.12
CA ASP A 233 -1.86 -12.56 17.94
C ASP A 233 -2.73 -11.32 17.65
N THR A 234 -3.51 -11.34 16.56
CA THR A 234 -4.67 -10.45 16.50
C THR A 234 -5.66 -10.91 17.55
N PHE A 235 -6.36 -12.02 17.40
CA PHE A 235 -7.44 -12.43 18.32
C PHE A 235 -7.05 -12.57 19.80
N LEU A 236 -5.86 -13.11 20.09
CA LEU A 236 -5.43 -13.54 21.42
C LEU A 236 -4.85 -12.41 22.29
N ARG A 237 -4.27 -11.39 21.68
CA ARG A 237 -3.60 -10.32 22.43
C ARG A 237 -4.58 -9.61 23.35
N SER A 238 -4.14 -9.40 24.58
CA SER A 238 -4.93 -8.71 25.59
C SER A 238 -5.23 -7.27 25.16
N ASP A 239 -6.30 -6.69 25.70
CA ASP A 239 -6.71 -5.31 25.39
C ASP A 239 -5.72 -4.26 25.92
N GLU A 240 -4.83 -4.66 26.85
CA GLU A 240 -3.86 -3.80 27.53
C GLU A 240 -2.47 -3.82 26.85
N GLU A 241 -2.21 -4.79 25.97
CA GLU A 241 -0.92 -4.96 25.31
C GLU A 241 -0.97 -4.41 23.87
N GLY A 242 -0.23 -3.33 23.62
CA GLY A 242 -0.10 -2.72 22.31
C GLY A 242 -1.35 -1.95 21.88
N GLN A 243 -2.02 -2.38 20.82
CA GLN A 243 -3.25 -1.74 20.32
C GLN A 243 -4.47 -2.41 20.94
N SER A 244 -5.36 -1.58 21.50
CA SER A 244 -6.63 -2.06 22.06
C SER A 244 -7.51 -2.70 20.99
N ASN A 245 -8.52 -3.45 21.42
CA ASN A 245 -9.55 -3.99 20.53
C ASN A 245 -10.26 -2.90 19.72
N ALA A 246 -10.40 -1.69 20.27
CA ALA A 246 -10.99 -0.57 19.54
C ALA A 246 -10.13 -0.14 18.35
N THR A 247 -8.82 0.07 18.56
CA THR A 247 -7.89 0.45 17.49
C THR A 247 -7.76 -0.64 16.44
N ARG A 248 -7.71 -1.90 16.87
CA ARG A 248 -7.69 -3.06 15.97
C ARG A 248 -8.99 -3.18 15.17
N ALA A 249 -10.14 -2.93 15.79
CA ALA A 249 -11.43 -2.93 15.11
C ALA A 249 -11.49 -1.83 14.05
N TRP A 250 -11.02 -0.61 14.34
CA TRP A 250 -10.91 0.46 13.36
C TRP A 250 -10.12 0.01 12.12
N ASN A 251 -8.88 -0.46 12.32
CA ASN A 251 -8.00 -0.85 11.20
C ASN A 251 -8.57 -2.02 10.39
N LEU A 252 -9.02 -3.08 11.05
CA LEU A 252 -9.53 -4.26 10.36
C LEU A 252 -10.85 -3.96 9.64
N ALA A 253 -11.79 -3.29 10.30
CA ALA A 253 -13.09 -3.01 9.70
C ALA A 253 -12.99 -2.08 8.49
N THR A 254 -12.11 -1.06 8.52
CA THR A 254 -11.83 -0.23 7.34
C THR A 254 -11.26 -1.05 6.19
N SER A 255 -10.30 -1.94 6.47
CA SER A 255 -9.72 -2.80 5.43
C SER A 255 -10.76 -3.76 4.84
N LEU A 256 -11.60 -4.38 5.67
CA LEU A 256 -12.69 -5.26 5.21
C LEU A 256 -13.74 -4.49 4.38
N PHE A 257 -14.11 -3.30 4.82
CA PHE A 257 -15.07 -2.44 4.10
C PHE A 257 -14.54 -2.09 2.70
N TYR A 258 -13.27 -1.68 2.62
CA TYR A 258 -12.62 -1.39 1.35
C TYR A 258 -12.49 -2.61 0.44
N LYS A 259 -12.06 -3.74 1.00
CA LYS A 259 -11.93 -5.00 0.26
C LYS A 259 -13.25 -5.53 -0.27
N SER A 260 -14.35 -5.22 0.41
CA SER A 260 -15.70 -5.54 -0.04
C SER A 260 -16.18 -4.62 -1.19
N GLY A 261 -15.38 -3.63 -1.59
CA GLY A 261 -15.66 -2.75 -2.73
C GLY A 261 -16.23 -1.39 -2.35
N HIS A 262 -16.10 -0.95 -1.10
CA HIS A 262 -16.69 0.30 -0.62
C HIS A 262 -15.66 1.27 -0.06
N GLU A 263 -15.81 2.55 -0.37
CA GLU A 263 -14.82 3.56 0.01
C GLU A 263 -15.15 4.18 1.37
N PRO A 264 -14.28 4.04 2.39
CA PRO A 264 -14.57 4.56 3.72
C PRO A 264 -14.51 6.09 3.75
N TRP A 265 -13.62 6.71 2.98
CA TRP A 265 -13.53 8.16 2.79
C TRP A 265 -12.89 8.50 1.44
N ARG A 266 -13.13 9.72 0.94
CA ARG A 266 -12.54 10.29 -0.28
C ARG A 266 -11.76 11.56 0.03
N PRO A 267 -10.81 12.00 -0.80
CA PRO A 267 -10.21 13.31 -0.60
C PRO A 267 -11.20 14.41 -1.02
N ALA A 268 -11.32 15.47 -0.22
CA ALA A 268 -12.22 16.58 -0.52
C ALA A 268 -11.54 17.72 -1.30
N ASP A 269 -10.22 17.85 -1.15
CA ASP A 269 -9.46 19.00 -1.65
C ASP A 269 -8.64 18.68 -2.93
N LEU A 270 -8.79 17.49 -3.50
CA LEU A 270 -8.16 17.16 -4.79
C LEU A 270 -8.94 17.77 -5.96
N PRO A 271 -8.25 18.23 -7.02
CA PRO A 271 -8.90 18.76 -8.20
C PRO A 271 -9.74 17.68 -8.89
N SER A 272 -10.92 18.07 -9.38
CA SER A 272 -11.80 17.22 -10.16
C SER A 272 -11.15 16.82 -11.49
N ASN A 273 -11.52 15.65 -12.00
CA ASN A 273 -11.11 15.11 -13.29
C ASN A 273 -9.58 15.17 -13.53
N THR A 274 -8.83 14.85 -12.47
CA THR A 274 -7.37 14.73 -12.49
C THR A 274 -6.98 13.29 -12.21
N CYS A 275 -6.16 12.70 -13.08
CA CYS A 275 -5.62 11.36 -12.91
C CYS A 275 -4.19 11.45 -12.34
N PHE A 276 -3.99 10.88 -11.15
CA PHE A 276 -2.68 10.76 -10.52
C PHE A 276 -2.10 9.38 -10.80
N ILE A 277 -0.95 9.32 -11.46
CA ILE A 277 -0.28 8.09 -11.87
C ILE A 277 0.96 7.89 -11.00
N GLY A 278 1.10 6.75 -10.32
CA GLY A 278 2.34 6.35 -9.66
C GLY A 278 3.11 5.35 -10.49
N ILE A 279 4.41 5.57 -10.69
CA ILE A 279 5.30 4.64 -11.39
C ILE A 279 6.32 4.07 -10.42
N SER A 280 6.47 2.76 -10.45
CA SER A 280 7.53 2.05 -9.73
C SER A 280 8.14 0.96 -10.59
N PHE A 281 9.40 0.64 -10.32
CA PHE A 281 10.15 -0.40 -11.00
C PHE A 281 10.45 -1.52 -10.01
N HIS A 282 10.25 -2.75 -10.43
CA HIS A 282 10.46 -3.93 -9.59
C HIS A 282 11.26 -4.97 -10.34
N HIS A 283 12.21 -5.58 -9.64
CA HIS A 283 13.00 -6.63 -10.26
C HIS A 283 12.15 -7.87 -10.52
N LEU A 284 12.21 -8.36 -11.75
CA LEU A 284 11.61 -9.59 -12.19
C LEU A 284 12.71 -10.47 -12.76
N LYS A 285 12.77 -11.72 -12.29
CA LYS A 285 13.67 -12.72 -12.87
C LYS A 285 12.92 -13.61 -13.86
N ARG A 286 13.36 -13.59 -15.12
CA ARG A 286 12.82 -14.46 -16.17
C ARG A 286 13.35 -15.90 -16.03
N ARG A 287 12.61 -16.85 -16.61
CA ARG A 287 13.02 -18.26 -16.69
C ARG A 287 14.35 -18.48 -17.39
N GLU A 288 14.70 -17.59 -18.33
CA GLU A 288 15.95 -17.64 -19.11
C GLU A 288 17.18 -17.11 -18.35
N GLY A 289 16.99 -16.60 -17.12
CA GLY A 289 18.08 -16.16 -16.23
C GLY A 289 18.26 -14.65 -16.15
N ASP A 290 17.80 -13.89 -17.14
CA ASP A 290 17.93 -12.43 -17.13
C ASP A 290 17.05 -11.77 -16.07
N VAL A 291 17.68 -10.89 -15.28
CA VAL A 291 16.98 -9.95 -14.39
C VAL A 291 16.58 -8.75 -15.23
N VAL A 292 15.31 -8.39 -15.17
CA VAL A 292 14.74 -7.20 -15.81
C VAL A 292 13.93 -6.42 -14.78
N TYR A 293 13.67 -5.14 -15.02
CA TYR A 293 12.72 -4.38 -14.24
C TYR A 293 11.34 -4.44 -14.89
N ALA A 294 10.31 -4.82 -14.15
CA ALA A 294 8.92 -4.60 -14.55
C ALA A 294 8.49 -3.21 -14.05
N SER A 295 8.10 -2.35 -14.98
CA SER A 295 7.42 -1.10 -14.63
C SER A 295 5.97 -1.38 -14.27
N VAL A 296 5.47 -0.70 -13.24
CA VAL A 296 4.06 -0.74 -12.84
C VAL A 296 3.56 0.68 -12.78
N ALA A 297 2.52 0.98 -13.54
CA ALA A 297 1.77 2.22 -13.43
C ALA A 297 0.50 2.01 -12.63
N GLN A 298 0.17 3.00 -11.82
CA GLN A 298 -1.00 2.95 -10.98
C GLN A 298 -1.76 4.27 -11.02
N ALA A 299 -3.01 4.23 -11.47
CA ALA A 299 -3.86 5.40 -11.58
C ALA A 299 -4.76 5.55 -10.35
N PHE A 300 -4.90 6.78 -9.88
CA PHE A 300 -5.81 7.19 -8.82
C PHE A 300 -6.55 8.46 -9.25
N SER A 301 -7.87 8.49 -9.08
CA SER A 301 -8.71 9.66 -9.33
C SER A 301 -9.92 9.60 -8.40
N ASN A 302 -10.66 10.70 -8.27
CA ASN A 302 -11.89 10.74 -7.46
C ASN A 302 -13.10 10.14 -8.18
N GLU A 303 -13.01 9.99 -9.49
CA GLU A 303 -14.10 9.63 -10.39
C GLU A 303 -14.17 8.12 -10.64
N ILE A 304 -13.05 7.42 -10.51
CA ILE A 304 -12.92 5.99 -10.80
C ILE A 304 -12.25 5.23 -9.66
N GLU A 305 -12.52 3.93 -9.59
CA GLU A 305 -11.78 3.04 -8.69
C GLU A 305 -10.29 3.01 -9.08
N PRO A 306 -9.35 3.11 -8.12
CA PRO A 306 -7.93 3.02 -8.40
C PRO A 306 -7.56 1.70 -9.07
N PHE A 307 -6.75 1.78 -10.13
CA PHE A 307 -6.32 0.61 -10.88
C PHE A 307 -4.80 0.60 -11.12
N ALA A 308 -4.25 -0.61 -11.28
CA ALA A 308 -2.87 -0.83 -11.68
C ALA A 308 -2.78 -1.47 -13.07
N LEU A 309 -1.67 -1.19 -13.74
CA LEU A 309 -1.27 -1.74 -15.03
C LEU A 309 0.19 -2.17 -14.97
N LYS A 310 0.48 -3.33 -15.57
CA LYS A 310 1.84 -3.79 -15.82
C LYS A 310 2.34 -3.08 -17.07
N GLY A 311 3.42 -2.32 -16.94
CA GLY A 311 4.09 -1.68 -18.05
C GLY A 311 5.15 -2.57 -18.70
N SER A 312 5.99 -1.97 -19.53
CA SER A 312 7.05 -2.67 -20.24
C SER A 312 8.11 -3.25 -19.30
N LEU A 313 8.75 -4.33 -19.78
CA LEU A 313 9.95 -4.89 -19.17
C LEU A 313 11.17 -4.09 -19.63
N VAL A 314 11.96 -3.64 -18.67
CA VAL A 314 13.14 -2.79 -18.84
C VAL A 314 14.39 -3.64 -18.57
N PRO A 315 15.35 -3.72 -19.51
CA PRO A 315 16.62 -4.42 -19.28
C PRO A 315 17.36 -3.89 -18.04
N HIS A 316 18.09 -4.76 -17.33
CA HIS A 316 18.78 -4.35 -16.10
C HIS A 316 19.90 -3.31 -16.34
N ASP A 317 20.55 -3.39 -17.50
CA ASP A 317 21.55 -2.43 -17.97
C ASP A 317 20.95 -1.08 -18.41
N GLN A 318 19.64 -1.01 -18.66
CA GLN A 318 18.91 0.24 -18.87
C GLN A 318 18.67 0.97 -17.54
N SER A 319 19.76 1.39 -16.90
CA SER A 319 19.76 2.17 -15.68
C SER A 319 20.78 3.32 -15.75
N ARG A 320 20.47 4.43 -15.09
CA ARG A 320 21.38 5.57 -14.87
C ARG A 320 21.44 5.82 -13.38
N ASP A 321 22.65 5.96 -12.82
CA ASP A 321 22.86 6.10 -11.37
C ASP A 321 22.19 5.00 -10.53
N ARG A 322 22.23 3.75 -11.03
CA ARG A 322 21.57 2.57 -10.44
C ARG A 322 20.04 2.68 -10.36
N GLN A 323 19.43 3.59 -11.12
CA GLN A 323 17.98 3.76 -11.20
C GLN A 323 17.49 3.37 -12.60
N PRO A 324 16.54 2.44 -12.72
CA PRO A 324 15.92 2.14 -14.01
C PRO A 324 15.09 3.33 -14.51
N TYR A 325 14.99 3.42 -15.83
CA TYR A 325 14.21 4.44 -16.52
C TYR A 325 13.51 3.82 -17.73
N LEU A 326 12.41 4.42 -18.17
CA LEU A 326 11.71 4.02 -19.38
C LEU A 326 12.32 4.71 -20.61
N THR A 327 12.33 4.03 -21.76
CA THR A 327 12.59 4.71 -23.02
C THR A 327 11.38 5.58 -23.42
N ASP A 328 11.57 6.47 -24.39
CA ASP A 328 10.52 7.29 -24.98
C ASP A 328 9.28 6.47 -25.36
N ALA A 329 9.46 5.44 -26.21
CA ALA A 329 8.37 4.55 -26.62
C ALA A 329 7.71 3.78 -25.47
N GLN A 330 8.49 3.40 -24.44
CA GLN A 330 7.94 2.71 -23.26
C GLN A 330 7.08 3.65 -22.40
N ALA A 331 7.53 4.89 -22.21
CA ALA A 331 6.80 5.92 -21.46
C ALA A 331 5.52 6.33 -22.21
N GLU A 332 5.59 6.50 -23.53
CA GLU A 332 4.45 6.81 -24.39
C GLU A 332 3.38 5.71 -24.35
N SER A 333 3.79 4.44 -24.50
CA SER A 333 2.89 3.29 -24.41
C SER A 333 2.22 3.21 -23.05
N LEU A 334 2.99 3.34 -21.95
CA LEU A 334 2.45 3.25 -20.60
C LEU A 334 1.42 4.34 -20.29
N MET A 335 1.66 5.57 -20.75
CA MET A 335 0.69 6.66 -20.61
C MET A 335 -0.58 6.39 -21.42
N THR A 336 -0.41 5.93 -22.66
CA THR A 336 -1.54 5.61 -23.55
C THR A 336 -2.43 4.53 -22.93
N ASP A 337 -1.85 3.46 -22.40
CA ASP A 337 -2.59 2.37 -21.75
C ASP A 337 -3.37 2.87 -20.51
N VAL A 338 -2.77 3.77 -19.72
CA VAL A 338 -3.44 4.37 -18.56
C VAL A 338 -4.61 5.25 -19.00
N LEU A 339 -4.43 6.07 -20.04
CA LEU A 339 -5.48 6.96 -20.55
C LEU A 339 -6.64 6.17 -21.18
N ASP A 340 -6.35 5.14 -21.96
CA ASP A 340 -7.36 4.25 -22.55
C ASP A 340 -8.19 3.58 -21.47
N LYS A 341 -7.53 3.06 -20.42
CA LYS A 341 -8.22 2.42 -19.31
C LYS A 341 -9.01 3.41 -18.46
N TYR A 342 -8.49 4.62 -18.26
CA TYR A 342 -9.22 5.68 -17.59
C TYR A 342 -10.50 6.02 -18.36
N GLU A 343 -10.39 6.26 -19.67
CA GLU A 343 -11.52 6.59 -20.54
C GLU A 343 -12.56 5.46 -20.58
N ALA A 344 -12.12 4.19 -20.62
CA ALA A 344 -13.01 3.04 -20.57
C ALA A 344 -13.81 2.94 -19.25
N LEU A 345 -13.25 3.38 -18.12
CA LEU A 345 -13.91 3.35 -16.81
C LEU A 345 -14.75 4.61 -16.52
N ALA A 346 -14.23 5.79 -16.84
CA ALA A 346 -14.86 7.08 -16.58
C ALA A 346 -15.83 7.51 -17.68
N GLY A 347 -15.69 6.98 -18.89
CA GLY A 347 -16.39 7.42 -20.10
C GLY A 347 -15.89 8.74 -20.69
N ILE A 348 -14.91 9.38 -20.06
CA ILE A 348 -14.28 10.63 -20.48
C ILE A 348 -12.78 10.61 -20.16
N LEU A 349 -11.99 11.41 -20.86
CA LEU A 349 -10.57 11.64 -20.55
C LEU A 349 -10.39 12.63 -19.37
N PRO A 350 -9.28 12.52 -18.62
CA PRO A 350 -8.97 13.47 -17.57
C PRO A 350 -8.59 14.82 -18.17
N THR A 351 -8.88 15.91 -17.45
CA THR A 351 -8.41 17.26 -17.82
C THR A 351 -6.95 17.50 -17.50
N ARG A 352 -6.39 16.71 -16.57
CA ARG A 352 -4.98 16.77 -16.19
C ARG A 352 -4.48 15.41 -15.72
N VAL A 353 -3.23 15.12 -16.06
CA VAL A 353 -2.50 13.96 -15.53
C VAL A 353 -1.33 14.45 -14.70
N VAL A 354 -1.09 13.80 -13.56
CA VAL A 354 0.08 14.03 -12.71
C VAL A 354 0.81 12.70 -12.53
N VAL A 355 2.05 12.60 -12.99
CA VAL A 355 2.85 11.37 -12.87
C VAL A 355 3.83 11.52 -11.71
N HIS A 356 3.75 10.60 -10.74
CA HIS A 356 4.61 10.48 -9.59
C HIS A 356 5.64 9.37 -9.80
N LYS A 357 6.92 9.71 -9.69
CA LYS A 357 8.04 8.75 -9.76
C LYS A 357 8.94 8.87 -8.52
N THR A 358 9.60 7.79 -8.12
CA THR A 358 10.57 7.80 -7.00
C THR A 358 11.99 8.17 -7.41
N SER A 359 12.23 8.41 -8.69
CA SER A 359 13.52 8.80 -9.28
C SER A 359 13.34 10.03 -10.16
N ILE A 360 14.45 10.70 -10.48
CA ILE A 360 14.44 11.81 -11.43
C ILE A 360 14.03 11.27 -12.81
N TYR A 361 13.30 12.09 -13.57
CA TYR A 361 12.94 11.81 -14.95
C TYR A 361 14.17 11.96 -15.86
N GLN A 362 14.34 11.00 -16.76
CA GLN A 362 15.28 11.13 -17.87
C GLN A 362 14.60 11.89 -19.03
N PRO A 363 15.38 12.59 -19.88
CA PRO A 363 14.83 13.33 -21.03
C PRO A 363 13.96 12.47 -21.94
N GLU A 364 14.31 11.20 -22.12
CA GLU A 364 13.56 10.24 -22.93
C GLU A 364 12.20 9.91 -22.30
N GLU A 365 12.13 9.79 -20.98
CA GLU A 365 10.87 9.55 -20.26
C GLU A 365 9.96 10.78 -20.34
N GLU A 366 10.54 11.97 -20.17
CA GLU A 366 9.80 13.23 -20.30
C GLU A 366 9.15 13.32 -21.68
N GLN A 367 9.92 13.08 -22.74
CA GLN A 367 9.42 13.14 -24.10
C GLN A 367 8.25 12.17 -24.33
N GLY A 368 8.38 10.91 -23.90
CA GLY A 368 7.33 9.91 -24.14
C GLY A 368 6.04 10.20 -23.37
N PHE A 369 6.17 10.58 -22.09
CA PHE A 369 5.00 10.95 -21.29
C PHE A 369 4.30 12.20 -21.82
N ARG A 370 5.05 13.22 -22.25
CA ARG A 370 4.48 14.44 -22.82
C ARG A 370 3.82 14.18 -24.16
N THR A 371 4.46 13.41 -25.06
CA THR A 371 3.93 13.08 -26.38
C THR A 371 2.56 12.40 -26.27
N ALA A 372 2.45 11.38 -25.44
CA ALA A 372 1.17 10.69 -25.21
C ALA A 372 0.11 11.59 -24.54
N ALA A 373 0.52 12.43 -23.60
CA ALA A 373 -0.40 13.31 -22.89
C ALA A 373 -0.92 14.47 -23.76
N GLU A 374 -0.05 15.18 -24.47
CA GLU A 374 -0.41 16.34 -25.31
C GLU A 374 -1.41 15.98 -26.43
N ALA A 375 -1.40 14.73 -26.89
CA ALA A 375 -2.34 14.24 -27.88
C ALA A 375 -3.79 14.12 -27.35
N ARG A 376 -4.00 14.03 -26.04
CA ARG A 376 -5.29 13.60 -25.45
C ARG A 376 -5.75 14.39 -24.23
N VAL A 377 -4.82 15.00 -23.50
CA VAL A 377 -5.06 15.62 -22.18
C VAL A 377 -4.52 17.06 -22.19
N PRO A 378 -5.30 18.04 -21.71
CA PRO A 378 -4.89 19.45 -21.69
C PRO A 378 -3.61 19.78 -20.88
N ALA A 379 -3.31 19.00 -19.83
CA ALA A 379 -2.19 19.29 -18.94
C ALA A 379 -1.53 18.01 -18.40
N CYS A 380 -0.19 18.02 -18.33
CA CYS A 380 0.63 16.92 -17.81
C CYS A 380 1.73 17.47 -16.88
N ASP A 381 1.67 17.08 -15.61
CA ASP A 381 2.69 17.38 -14.60
C ASP A 381 3.53 16.11 -14.34
N LEU A 382 4.86 16.23 -14.46
CA LEU A 382 5.80 15.15 -14.14
C LEU A 382 6.52 15.50 -12.84
N VAL A 383 6.27 14.73 -11.78
CA VAL A 383 6.70 15.02 -10.42
C VAL A 383 7.48 13.85 -9.85
N TRP A 384 8.67 14.11 -9.34
CA TRP A 384 9.48 13.12 -8.64
C TRP A 384 9.41 13.34 -7.13
N ILE A 385 9.41 12.26 -6.37
CA ILE A 385 9.27 12.23 -4.91
C ILE A 385 10.30 11.28 -4.33
N ARG A 386 11.29 11.81 -3.60
CA ARG A 386 12.45 11.06 -3.13
C ARG A 386 12.57 11.10 -1.61
N SER A 387 13.19 10.06 -1.06
CA SER A 387 13.71 10.11 0.31
C SER A 387 14.94 11.02 0.35
N THR A 388 15.13 11.70 1.48
CA THR A 388 16.27 12.60 1.68
C THR A 388 16.87 12.45 3.08
N ALA A 389 18.16 12.76 3.18
CA ALA A 389 18.86 12.92 4.45
C ALA A 389 18.56 14.27 5.12
N PHE A 390 17.91 15.21 4.42
CA PHE A 390 17.53 16.51 4.99
C PHE A 390 16.64 16.34 6.23
N ARG A 391 16.92 17.12 7.27
CA ARG A 391 16.13 17.16 8.51
C ARG A 391 15.90 18.60 8.92
N LEU A 392 14.73 18.86 9.50
CA LEU A 392 14.39 20.15 10.10
C LEU A 392 14.15 19.91 11.59
N ILE A 393 14.75 20.77 12.42
CA ILE A 393 14.54 20.75 13.86
C ILE A 393 13.84 22.05 14.22
N ARG A 394 12.68 21.94 14.85
CA ARG A 394 11.93 23.10 15.32
C ARG A 394 12.39 23.44 16.74
N LYS A 395 12.62 24.72 17.00
CA LYS A 395 12.84 25.21 18.38
C LYS A 395 11.56 24.99 19.20
N GLY A 396 11.65 24.22 20.27
CA GLY A 396 10.52 23.89 21.16
C GLY A 396 10.46 22.40 21.44
N MET A 397 9.30 21.95 21.95
CA MET A 397 9.05 20.54 22.31
C MET A 397 8.30 19.76 21.21
N GLN A 398 7.92 20.43 20.11
CA GLN A 398 7.20 19.80 19.00
C GLN A 398 8.15 19.58 17.84
N GLU A 399 8.01 18.42 17.20
CA GLU A 399 8.64 18.11 15.93
C GLU A 399 8.09 19.03 14.81
N PRO A 400 8.74 19.06 13.62
CA PRO A 400 8.13 19.70 12.45
C PRO A 400 6.71 19.19 12.23
N TRP A 401 5.80 20.13 11.98
CA TRP A 401 4.40 19.78 11.76
C TRP A 401 4.23 19.05 10.44
N ARG A 402 3.30 18.08 10.41
CA ARG A 402 2.83 17.55 9.14
C ARG A 402 2.27 18.69 8.29
N GLY A 403 2.59 18.70 7.00
CA GLY A 403 2.28 19.78 6.08
C GLY A 403 3.33 20.88 6.00
N THR A 404 4.39 20.84 6.81
CA THR A 404 5.53 21.76 6.64
C THR A 404 6.17 21.55 5.26
N LEU A 405 6.22 22.61 4.45
CA LEU A 405 6.98 22.70 3.20
C LEU A 405 8.17 23.62 3.43
N CYS A 406 9.38 23.10 3.22
CA CYS A 406 10.63 23.83 3.34
C CYS A 406 11.30 23.91 1.97
N THR A 407 11.60 25.11 1.49
CA THR A 407 12.32 25.33 0.23
C THR A 407 13.69 25.93 0.54
N CYS A 408 14.74 25.27 0.07
CA CYS A 408 16.14 25.68 0.25
C CYS A 408 16.78 25.86 -1.12
N GLY A 409 16.93 27.11 -1.57
CA GLY A 409 17.29 27.35 -2.97
C GLY A 409 16.21 26.83 -3.92
N ASP A 410 16.57 25.87 -4.79
CA ASP A 410 15.66 25.25 -5.75
C ASP A 410 15.08 23.91 -5.25
N GLU A 411 15.54 23.41 -4.10
CA GLU A 411 15.10 22.15 -3.52
C GLU A 411 13.89 22.36 -2.61
N SER A 412 12.91 21.46 -2.69
CA SER A 412 11.69 21.50 -1.88
C SER A 412 11.48 20.22 -1.09
N PHE A 413 11.16 20.38 0.20
CA PHE A 413 11.04 19.30 1.17
C PHE A 413 9.68 19.36 1.87
N LEU A 414 8.85 18.33 1.68
CA LEU A 414 7.52 18.23 2.27
C LEU A 414 7.50 17.22 3.42
N PHE A 415 7.09 17.68 4.59
CA PHE A 415 6.82 16.83 5.75
C PHE A 415 5.42 16.23 5.65
N THR A 416 5.30 15.05 5.03
CA THR A 416 4.07 14.26 5.06
C THR A 416 3.85 13.59 6.42
N MET A 417 4.92 13.29 7.16
CA MET A 417 4.85 12.86 8.55
C MET A 417 5.43 13.96 9.44
N GLY A 418 4.90 14.09 10.65
CA GLY A 418 5.29 15.14 11.58
C GLY A 418 4.26 15.31 12.68
N TYR A 419 4.46 16.31 13.53
CA TYR A 419 3.52 16.63 14.60
C TYR A 419 2.12 16.87 14.04
N VAL A 420 1.12 16.20 14.65
CA VAL A 420 -0.28 16.27 14.24
C VAL A 420 -1.06 17.10 15.25
N SER A 421 -1.40 18.33 14.88
CA SER A 421 -1.97 19.31 15.81
C SER A 421 -3.30 18.88 16.42
N TRP A 422 -4.16 18.16 15.68
CA TRP A 422 -5.44 17.66 16.20
C TRP A 422 -5.32 16.41 17.06
N TRP A 423 -4.17 15.73 17.06
CA TRP A 423 -3.84 14.66 18.01
C TRP A 423 -3.02 15.16 19.18
N ASP A 424 -2.33 16.30 19.03
CA ASP A 424 -1.39 16.83 20.01
C ASP A 424 -0.22 15.86 20.25
N GLU A 425 0.17 15.16 19.20
CA GLU A 425 1.16 14.08 19.25
C GLU A 425 1.80 13.92 17.88
N TYR A 426 3.06 13.50 17.87
CA TYR A 426 3.72 12.98 16.68
C TYR A 426 3.66 11.45 16.67
N PRO A 427 3.05 10.82 15.64
CA PRO A 427 2.81 9.38 15.65
C PRO A 427 4.05 8.51 15.36
N GLY A 428 5.17 9.10 14.94
CA GLY A 428 6.35 8.36 14.52
C GLY A 428 7.35 8.12 15.65
N PRO A 429 8.19 7.07 15.55
CA PRO A 429 9.17 6.73 16.59
C PRO A 429 10.45 7.59 16.56
N HIS A 430 10.59 8.46 15.57
CA HIS A 430 11.86 9.01 15.07
C HIS A 430 11.68 10.43 14.56
N ILE A 431 12.74 11.24 14.50
CA ILE A 431 12.67 12.60 13.94
C ILE A 431 11.98 12.56 12.56
N PRO A 432 10.93 13.36 12.32
CA PRO A 432 10.25 13.35 11.04
C PRO A 432 11.22 13.60 9.89
N ALA A 433 11.19 12.70 8.90
CA ALA A 433 11.94 12.83 7.67
C ALA A 433 11.00 13.34 6.57
N PRO A 434 11.31 14.47 5.91
CA PRO A 434 10.52 14.94 4.78
C PRO A 434 10.76 14.08 3.54
N LEU A 435 9.87 14.26 2.58
CA LEU A 435 10.08 13.84 1.19
C LEU A 435 10.61 15.03 0.40
N GLU A 436 11.66 14.82 -0.37
CA GLU A 436 12.10 15.78 -1.36
C GLU A 436 11.17 15.67 -2.58
N ILE A 437 10.64 16.80 -3.01
CA ILE A 437 9.73 16.90 -4.14
C ILE A 437 10.29 17.85 -5.18
N GLY A 438 10.11 17.49 -6.44
CA GLY A 438 10.40 18.38 -7.55
C GLY A 438 9.72 17.91 -8.82
N SER A 439 9.91 18.66 -9.89
CA SER A 439 9.23 18.42 -11.15
C SER A 439 10.20 18.38 -12.31
N CYS A 440 9.75 17.75 -13.39
CA CYS A 440 10.33 17.91 -14.70
C CYS A 440 9.51 18.98 -15.45
N GLY A 441 10.15 20.12 -15.75
CA GLY A 441 9.47 21.31 -16.25
C GLY A 441 8.87 22.20 -15.14
N SER A 442 8.25 23.31 -15.58
CA SER A 442 7.64 24.31 -14.68
C SER A 442 6.31 23.82 -14.11
N THR A 443 6.17 23.86 -12.79
CA THR A 443 4.91 23.57 -12.10
C THR A 443 4.83 24.36 -10.79
N ASP A 444 3.63 24.45 -10.21
CA ASP A 444 3.46 25.02 -8.87
C ASP A 444 3.76 23.94 -7.82
N ILE A 445 4.99 23.96 -7.29
CA ILE A 445 5.44 22.97 -6.31
C ILE A 445 4.63 23.00 -5.01
N ARG A 446 4.06 24.16 -4.65
CA ARG A 446 3.23 24.30 -3.46
C ARG A 446 1.90 23.58 -3.65
N GLU A 447 1.28 23.69 -4.82
CA GLU A 447 0.05 22.95 -5.12
C GLU A 447 0.32 21.44 -5.31
N ARG A 448 1.44 21.04 -5.95
CA ARG A 448 1.86 19.63 -5.99
C ARG A 448 2.08 19.07 -4.59
N ALA A 449 2.68 19.85 -3.68
CA ALA A 449 2.86 19.44 -2.28
C ALA A 449 1.52 19.23 -1.56
N ARG A 450 0.51 20.08 -1.80
CA ARG A 450 -0.85 19.90 -1.25
C ARG A 450 -1.51 18.62 -1.76
N GLU A 451 -1.36 18.32 -3.04
CA GLU A 451 -1.88 17.08 -3.65
C GLU A 451 -1.19 15.84 -3.07
N VAL A 452 0.14 15.85 -2.94
CA VAL A 452 0.91 14.77 -2.29
C VAL A 452 0.44 14.57 -0.84
N LEU A 453 0.22 15.66 -0.10
CA LEU A 453 -0.27 15.60 1.26
C LEU A 453 -1.69 14.99 1.32
N ALA A 454 -2.58 15.33 0.39
CA ALA A 454 -3.92 14.75 0.31
C ALA A 454 -3.87 13.25 -0.04
N LEU A 455 -3.09 12.88 -1.05
CA LEU A 455 -2.90 11.48 -1.48
C LEU A 455 -2.27 10.60 -0.40
N SER A 456 -1.45 11.17 0.50
CA SER A 456 -0.90 10.44 1.65
C SER A 456 -1.96 9.97 2.65
N LYS A 457 -3.19 10.51 2.59
CA LYS A 457 -4.32 10.13 3.45
C LYS A 457 -5.20 9.02 2.86
N MET A 458 -4.90 8.56 1.65
CA MET A 458 -5.74 7.60 0.90
C MET A 458 -5.35 6.14 1.14
N ASN A 459 -4.51 5.86 2.15
CA ASN A 459 -4.15 4.49 2.52
C ASN A 459 -5.23 3.85 3.40
N TRP A 460 -6.22 3.20 2.77
CA TRP A 460 -7.35 2.54 3.45
C TRP A 460 -6.98 1.27 4.26
N ASN A 461 -5.69 0.91 4.37
CA ASN A 461 -5.24 -0.14 5.29
C ASN A 461 -5.00 0.37 6.72
N SER A 462 -4.89 1.68 6.91
CA SER A 462 -4.70 2.28 8.22
C SER A 462 -5.72 3.39 8.42
N THR A 463 -6.43 3.33 9.55
CA THR A 463 -7.40 4.36 9.91
C THR A 463 -6.79 5.60 10.51
N GLU A 464 -5.47 5.62 10.76
CA GLU A 464 -4.77 6.85 11.12
C GLU A 464 -4.87 7.90 10.00
N GLY A 465 -5.05 7.46 8.73
CA GLY A 465 -5.23 8.38 7.61
C GLY A 465 -4.01 9.23 7.31
N LEU A 466 -2.82 8.79 7.72
CA LEU A 466 -1.54 9.43 7.43
C LEU A 466 -0.58 8.38 6.90
N GLY A 467 0.07 8.69 5.78
CA GLY A 467 1.11 7.88 5.17
C GLY A 467 2.35 8.73 4.91
N ARG A 468 3.52 8.09 4.92
CA ARG A 468 4.77 8.74 4.50
C ARG A 468 4.71 9.09 3.02
N TYR A 469 4.41 8.11 2.17
CA TYR A 469 4.32 8.30 0.73
C TYR A 469 2.86 8.51 0.29
N PRO A 470 2.61 9.26 -0.80
CA PRO A 470 1.28 9.32 -1.39
C PRO A 470 0.82 7.91 -1.83
N ILE A 471 -0.50 7.73 -1.93
CA ILE A 471 -1.06 6.43 -2.32
C ILE A 471 -0.54 5.96 -3.67
N THR A 472 -0.26 6.88 -4.59
CA THR A 472 0.31 6.61 -5.91
C THR A 472 1.60 5.79 -5.84
N ILE A 473 2.51 6.15 -4.93
CA ILE A 473 3.79 5.45 -4.76
C ILE A 473 3.62 4.21 -3.88
N SER A 474 2.85 4.33 -2.80
CA SER A 474 2.64 3.24 -1.85
C SER A 474 1.97 2.01 -2.51
N PHE A 475 0.98 2.26 -3.37
CA PHE A 475 0.28 1.21 -4.08
C PHE A 475 1.15 0.63 -5.21
N ALA A 476 1.80 1.45 -6.04
CA ALA A 476 2.71 0.95 -7.08
C ALA A 476 3.79 0.01 -6.50
N ARG A 477 4.37 0.34 -5.33
CA ARG A 477 5.28 -0.55 -4.61
C ARG A 477 4.64 -1.89 -4.23
N LYS A 478 3.44 -1.88 -3.64
CA LYS A 478 2.74 -3.11 -3.24
C LYS A 478 2.40 -4.02 -4.42
N VAL A 479 2.00 -3.44 -5.56
CA VAL A 479 1.71 -4.22 -6.77
C VAL A 479 2.95 -4.96 -7.22
N GLY A 480 4.06 -4.25 -7.36
CA GLY A 480 5.27 -4.88 -7.87
C GLY A 480 5.85 -5.96 -6.97
N THR A 481 5.77 -5.80 -5.64
CA THR A 481 6.10 -6.86 -4.69
C THR A 481 5.24 -8.12 -4.88
N LEU A 482 3.98 -7.99 -5.31
CA LEU A 482 3.12 -9.13 -5.65
C LEU A 482 3.39 -9.67 -7.07
N MET A 483 3.88 -8.85 -8.00
CA MET A 483 4.24 -9.26 -9.36
C MET A 483 5.41 -10.23 -9.41
N THR A 484 6.29 -10.23 -8.41
CA THR A 484 7.40 -11.19 -8.33
C THR A 484 6.91 -12.64 -8.20
N GLU A 485 5.70 -12.85 -7.65
CA GLU A 485 5.05 -14.15 -7.48
C GLU A 485 4.26 -14.61 -8.71
N LEU A 486 3.90 -13.70 -9.63
CA LEU A 486 3.16 -14.05 -10.85
C LEU A 486 4.11 -14.61 -11.93
N SER A 487 3.52 -15.37 -12.87
CA SER A 487 4.24 -15.80 -14.06
C SER A 487 4.33 -14.66 -15.09
N ASP A 488 5.32 -14.73 -16.00
CA ASP A 488 5.62 -13.65 -16.95
C ASP A 488 4.42 -13.24 -17.82
N ASN A 489 3.54 -14.20 -18.12
CA ASN A 489 2.36 -14.05 -18.99
C ASN A 489 1.06 -13.76 -18.23
N GLN A 490 1.09 -13.69 -16.89
CA GLN A 490 -0.10 -13.39 -16.10
C GLN A 490 -0.19 -11.89 -15.84
N GLU A 491 -1.37 -11.33 -16.11
CA GLU A 491 -1.67 -9.96 -15.76
C GLU A 491 -2.12 -9.86 -14.29
N PRO A 492 -1.64 -8.83 -13.57
CA PRO A 492 -2.20 -8.48 -12.27
C PRO A 492 -3.71 -8.25 -12.35
N ASN A 493 -4.45 -8.62 -11.29
CA ASN A 493 -5.78 -8.06 -11.11
C ASN A 493 -5.65 -6.53 -11.03
N PRO A 494 -6.40 -5.73 -11.80
CA PRO A 494 -6.15 -4.30 -11.82
C PRO A 494 -6.63 -3.58 -10.57
N SER A 495 -7.59 -4.12 -9.82
CA SER A 495 -8.21 -3.40 -8.71
C SER A 495 -7.32 -3.37 -7.46
N TYR A 496 -7.19 -2.18 -6.87
CA TYR A 496 -6.38 -1.97 -5.67
C TYR A 496 -6.78 -2.85 -4.48
N ARG A 497 -8.05 -3.21 -4.37
CA ARG A 497 -8.61 -3.99 -3.25
C ARG A 497 -7.92 -5.34 -3.03
N PHE A 498 -7.31 -5.92 -4.08
CA PHE A 498 -6.59 -7.19 -4.01
C PHE A 498 -5.18 -7.06 -3.41
N TYR A 499 -4.54 -5.90 -3.56
CA TYR A 499 -3.16 -5.67 -3.10
C TYR A 499 -3.09 -5.21 -1.65
N MET A 500 -4.19 -4.66 -1.16
CA MET A 500 -4.30 -4.12 0.19
C MET A 500 -4.17 -5.18 1.27
#